data_AF-A0A9X0U6S7-F1
#
_entry.id   AF-A0A9X0U6S7-F1
#
_cell.length_a   1.000
_cell.length_b   1.000
_cell.length_c   1.000
_cell.angle_alpha   90.00
_cell.angle_beta   90.00
_cell.angle_gamma   90.00
#
_symmetry.space_group_name_H-M   'P 1'
#
loop_
_entity.id
_entity.type
_entity.pdbx_description
1 polymer ?
#
loop_
_entity_poly.entity_id
_entity_poly.type
_entity_poly.pdbx_seq_one_letter_code
_entity_poly.pdbx_strand_id
1 'polypeptide(L)'
;MARPRKTLEELKLSGTFQQNKARYSHMLPSAEPTAAHPATEGLGEPPSHLKAADKKAWHEVVAMTFPGTLEQKDRLLVEIASQLLVKQRAGTIKVAELKQLTTILTGFQSRSRATTSVAPTPNESIDPSDEFFAQCDKEDAEEKRVRVEMERRRNLGPQEGQTHAEFDRWCRWATVRDEFAQSSKSSL
;
A
#
# COMPACT_ATOMS: atom_id res chain seq x y z
N MET A 1 -1.84 35.04 37.74
CA MET A 1 -1.79 34.17 36.55
C MET A 1 -1.86 32.72 36.98
N ALA A 2 -2.59 31.87 36.27
CA ALA A 2 -2.65 30.45 36.58
C ALA A 2 -1.29 29.79 36.33
N ARG A 3 -0.78 28.99 37.28
CA ARG A 3 0.46 28.24 37.09
C ARG A 3 0.22 27.09 36.09
N PRO A 4 1.16 26.81 35.17
CA PRO A 4 1.11 25.63 34.33
C PRO A 4 1.01 24.36 35.17
N ARG A 5 0.18 23.41 34.72
CA ARG A 5 0.10 22.09 35.38
C ARG A 5 1.38 21.31 35.11
N LYS A 6 1.88 20.63 36.14
CA LYS A 6 3.06 19.73 36.02
C LYS A 6 2.77 18.57 35.08
N THR A 7 3.78 18.15 34.33
CA THR A 7 3.67 17.01 33.42
C THR A 7 3.71 15.69 34.19
N LEU A 8 3.28 14.59 33.55
CA LEU A 8 3.26 13.26 34.17
C LEU A 8 4.67 12.76 34.49
N GLU A 9 5.67 13.13 33.68
CA GLU A 9 7.09 12.80 33.89
C GLU A 9 7.65 13.49 35.13
N GLU A 10 7.35 14.77 35.32
CA GLU A 10 7.74 15.51 36.52
C GLU A 10 7.10 14.93 37.79
N LEU A 11 5.85 14.48 37.70
CA LEU A 11 5.13 13.87 38.83
C LEU A 11 5.67 12.47 39.19
N LYS A 12 6.11 11.70 38.18
CA LYS A 12 6.77 10.40 38.38
C LYS A 12 8.11 10.58 39.10
N LEU A 13 8.88 11.59 38.70
CA LEU A 13 10.18 11.90 39.31
C LEU A 13 10.05 12.37 40.77
N SER A 14 8.99 13.10 41.13
CA SER A 14 8.80 13.59 42.50
C SER A 14 8.26 12.56 43.49
N GLY A 15 8.00 11.32 43.09
CA GLY A 15 7.48 10.23 43.94
C GLY A 15 6.03 10.40 44.41
N THR A 16 5.49 11.62 44.37
CA THR A 16 4.09 11.95 44.71
C THR A 16 3.08 11.21 43.84
N PHE A 17 3.47 10.83 42.63
CA PHE A 17 2.65 10.03 41.73
C PHE A 17 2.36 8.61 42.26
N GLN A 18 3.35 7.96 42.88
CA GLN A 18 3.16 6.61 43.45
C GLN A 18 2.22 6.61 44.65
N GLN A 19 2.32 7.63 45.51
CA GLN A 19 1.45 7.75 46.68
C GLN A 19 0.00 8.10 46.32
N ASN A 20 -0.21 8.90 45.26
CA ASN A 20 -1.53 9.44 44.90
C ASN A 20 -1.99 9.02 43.50
N LYS A 21 -1.76 7.76 43.12
CA LYS A 21 -2.05 7.24 41.78
C LYS A 21 -3.50 7.49 41.33
N ALA A 22 -4.46 7.38 42.25
CA ALA A 22 -5.88 7.61 41.98
C ALA A 22 -6.22 9.06 41.54
N ARG A 23 -5.44 10.06 42.00
CA ARG A 23 -5.66 11.47 41.62
C ARG A 23 -5.27 11.77 40.17
N TYR A 24 -4.34 10.99 39.62
CA TYR A 24 -3.78 11.17 38.29
C TYR A 24 -4.29 10.13 37.28
N SER A 25 -5.37 9.41 37.63
CA SER A 25 -6.00 8.37 36.79
C SER A 25 -6.42 8.87 35.42
N HIS A 26 -6.83 10.14 35.31
CA HIS A 26 -7.21 10.79 34.05
C HIS A 26 -6.01 11.24 33.19
N MET A 27 -4.81 11.33 33.76
CA MET A 27 -3.57 11.64 33.03
C MET A 27 -2.79 10.39 32.64
N LEU A 28 -3.03 9.29 33.36
CA LEU A 28 -2.55 7.99 32.96
C LEU A 28 -3.16 7.66 31.59
N PRO A 29 -2.36 7.22 30.61
CA PRO A 29 -2.92 6.59 29.43
C PRO A 29 -3.81 5.46 29.96
N SER A 30 -5.13 5.58 29.70
CA SER A 30 -6.08 4.52 30.01
C SER A 30 -5.46 3.25 29.48
N ALA A 31 -5.29 2.25 30.36
CA ALA A 31 -4.55 1.03 30.08
C ALA A 31 -4.75 0.65 28.62
N GLU A 32 -3.64 0.64 27.88
CA GLU A 32 -3.61 0.30 26.46
C GLU A 32 -4.58 -0.87 26.25
N PRO A 33 -5.52 -0.77 25.30
CA PRO A 33 -6.40 -1.89 25.01
C PRO A 33 -5.48 -3.07 24.75
N THR A 34 -5.56 -4.07 25.62
CA THR A 34 -4.68 -5.23 25.65
C THR A 34 -4.56 -5.77 24.23
N ALA A 35 -3.40 -5.53 23.63
CA ALA A 35 -3.04 -6.13 22.36
C ALA A 35 -2.94 -7.64 22.60
N ALA A 36 -3.99 -8.38 22.22
CA ALA A 36 -3.96 -9.79 21.81
C ALA A 36 -5.39 -10.36 21.75
N HIS A 37 -6.26 -9.79 20.90
CA HIS A 37 -7.06 -10.71 20.09
C HIS A 37 -6.21 -11.00 18.86
N PRO A 38 -5.90 -12.26 18.54
CA PRO A 38 -5.14 -12.58 17.35
C PRO A 38 -5.87 -11.96 16.16
N ALA A 39 -5.15 -11.16 15.37
CA ALA A 39 -5.62 -10.40 14.21
C ALA A 39 -6.08 -11.29 13.03
N THR A 40 -6.56 -12.50 13.31
CA THR A 40 -6.70 -13.59 12.34
C THR A 40 -8.10 -14.15 12.25
N GLU A 41 -9.04 -13.70 13.09
CA GLU A 41 -10.46 -13.95 12.82
C GLU A 41 -10.99 -12.82 11.93
N GLY A 42 -10.75 -12.96 10.63
CA GLY A 42 -11.47 -12.16 9.63
C GLY A 42 -12.98 -12.33 9.81
N LEU A 43 -13.77 -11.45 9.20
CA LEU A 43 -15.25 -11.35 9.31
C LEU A 43 -16.02 -12.68 9.10
N GLY A 44 -15.35 -13.71 8.59
CA GLY A 44 -15.87 -15.05 8.38
C GLY A 44 -16.75 -15.14 7.14
N GLU A 45 -17.43 -16.27 7.02
CA GLU A 45 -18.38 -16.51 5.92
C GLU A 45 -19.64 -15.65 6.05
N PRO A 46 -20.26 -15.27 4.91
CA PRO A 46 -21.51 -14.53 4.95
C PRO A 46 -22.63 -15.36 5.60
N PRO A 47 -23.57 -14.71 6.32
CA PRO A 47 -24.70 -15.42 6.94
C PRO A 47 -25.50 -16.29 5.96
N SER A 48 -25.98 -17.44 6.44
CA SER A 48 -26.63 -18.46 5.60
C SER A 48 -27.91 -17.96 4.96
N HIS A 49 -28.64 -17.05 5.62
CA HIS A 49 -29.90 -16.46 5.17
C HIS A 49 -29.76 -15.42 4.05
N LEU A 50 -28.55 -14.95 3.74
CA LEU A 50 -28.33 -14.01 2.64
C LEU A 50 -28.55 -14.68 1.28
N LYS A 51 -29.09 -13.91 0.33
CA LYS A 51 -29.23 -14.36 -1.06
C LYS A 51 -27.87 -14.47 -1.72
N ALA A 52 -27.77 -15.26 -2.79
CA ALA A 52 -26.51 -15.46 -3.51
C ALA A 52 -25.91 -14.14 -4.05
N ALA A 53 -26.75 -13.18 -4.46
CA ALA A 53 -26.30 -11.86 -4.89
C ALA A 53 -25.68 -11.05 -3.74
N ASP A 54 -26.31 -11.07 -2.56
CA ASP A 54 -25.84 -10.37 -1.36
C ASP A 54 -24.53 -10.99 -0.86
N LYS A 55 -24.39 -12.33 -0.94
CA LYS A 55 -23.14 -13.04 -0.61
C LYS A 55 -21.98 -12.62 -1.51
N LYS A 56 -22.21 -12.39 -2.81
CA LYS A 56 -21.18 -11.85 -3.70
C LYS A 56 -20.78 -10.43 -3.29
N ALA A 57 -21.77 -9.57 -3.05
CA ALA A 57 -21.53 -8.19 -2.60
C ALA A 57 -20.82 -8.16 -1.23
N TRP A 58 -21.08 -9.11 -0.34
CA TRP A 58 -20.36 -9.26 0.93
C TRP A 58 -18.86 -9.46 0.71
N HIS A 59 -18.49 -10.42 -0.13
CA HIS A 59 -17.08 -10.68 -0.43
C HIS A 59 -16.40 -9.48 -1.11
N GLU A 60 -17.11 -8.75 -1.96
CA GLU A 60 -16.60 -7.52 -2.56
C GLU A 60 -16.34 -6.43 -1.51
N VAL A 61 -17.27 -6.20 -0.57
CA VAL A 61 -17.07 -5.23 0.52
C VAL A 61 -15.89 -5.61 1.40
N VAL A 62 -15.74 -6.89 1.72
CA VAL A 62 -14.58 -7.39 2.48
C VAL A 62 -13.28 -7.20 1.69
N ALA A 63 -13.28 -7.48 0.38
CA ALA A 63 -12.11 -7.33 -0.47
C ALA A 63 -11.70 -5.87 -0.70
N MET A 64 -12.65 -4.92 -0.68
CA MET A 64 -12.37 -3.49 -0.77
C MET A 64 -11.80 -2.89 0.51
N THR A 65 -11.93 -3.60 1.63
CA THR A 65 -11.49 -3.09 2.95
C THR A 65 -10.12 -3.65 3.30
N PHE A 66 -9.28 -2.84 3.96
CA PHE A 66 -7.96 -3.27 4.39
C PHE A 66 -8.05 -4.44 5.40
N PRO A 67 -7.17 -5.47 5.28
CA PRO A 67 -7.17 -6.60 6.21
C PRO A 67 -6.95 -6.14 7.66
N GLY A 68 -7.73 -6.68 8.59
CA GLY A 68 -7.67 -6.31 10.01
C GLY A 68 -8.49 -5.06 10.40
N THR A 69 -9.09 -4.36 9.44
CA THR A 69 -10.00 -3.24 9.73
C THR A 69 -11.41 -3.70 10.11
N LEU A 70 -11.85 -4.81 9.54
CA LEU A 70 -13.18 -5.37 9.80
C LEU A 70 -13.09 -6.39 10.94
N GLU A 71 -13.79 -6.10 12.02
CA GLU A 71 -13.91 -6.99 13.18
C GLU A 71 -15.26 -7.71 13.18
N GLN A 72 -15.40 -8.77 14.00
CA GLN A 72 -16.66 -9.52 14.15
C GLN A 72 -17.86 -8.64 14.53
N LYS A 73 -17.63 -7.53 15.24
CA LYS A 73 -18.69 -6.55 15.59
C LYS A 73 -19.27 -5.82 14.37
N ASP A 74 -18.48 -5.69 13.31
CA ASP A 74 -18.88 -5.00 12.08
C ASP A 74 -19.65 -5.94 11.12
N ARG A 75 -19.82 -7.22 11.48
CA ARG A 75 -20.51 -8.22 10.67
C ARG A 75 -21.92 -7.79 10.25
N LEU A 76 -22.69 -7.22 11.17
CA LEU A 76 -24.02 -6.70 10.89
C LEU A 76 -23.99 -5.49 9.94
N LEU A 77 -22.99 -4.63 10.05
CA LEU A 77 -22.84 -3.46 9.17
C LEU A 77 -22.48 -3.88 7.74
N VAL A 78 -21.62 -4.89 7.59
CA VAL A 78 -21.27 -5.46 6.28
C VAL A 78 -22.48 -6.17 5.67
N GLU A 79 -23.33 -6.81 6.49
CA GLU A 79 -24.59 -7.38 6.03
C GLU A 79 -25.49 -6.33 5.39
N ILE A 80 -25.74 -5.23 6.13
CA ILE A 80 -26.58 -4.13 5.65
C ILE A 80 -25.96 -3.51 4.40
N ALA A 81 -24.64 -3.28 4.40
CA ALA A 81 -23.93 -2.72 3.25
C ALA A 81 -24.09 -3.60 2.01
N SER A 82 -23.93 -4.92 2.13
CA SER A 82 -24.05 -5.85 1.02
C SER A 82 -25.43 -5.83 0.37
N GLN A 83 -26.51 -5.80 1.16
CA GLN A 83 -27.89 -5.72 0.67
C GLN A 83 -28.16 -4.37 -0.01
N LEU A 84 -27.67 -3.27 0.57
CA LEU A 84 -27.81 -1.94 -0.01
C LEU A 84 -27.04 -1.81 -1.33
N LEU A 85 -25.88 -2.45 -1.43
CA LEU A 85 -25.06 -2.46 -2.64
C LEU A 85 -25.78 -3.20 -3.78
N VAL A 86 -26.41 -4.35 -3.49
CA VAL A 86 -27.25 -5.06 -4.48
C VAL A 86 -28.43 -4.21 -4.93
N LYS A 87 -29.13 -3.54 -4.00
CA LYS A 87 -30.22 -2.60 -4.34
C LYS A 87 -29.75 -1.41 -5.19
N GLN A 88 -28.56 -0.89 -4.93
CA GLN A 88 -27.96 0.21 -5.69
C GLN A 88 -27.69 -0.24 -7.14
N ARG A 89 -27.12 -1.44 -7.34
CA ARG A 89 -26.88 -2.01 -8.66
C ARG A 89 -28.16 -2.30 -9.43
N ALA A 90 -29.21 -2.71 -8.72
CA ALA A 90 -30.53 -2.90 -9.31
C ALA A 90 -31.24 -1.58 -9.67
N GLY A 91 -30.72 -0.42 -9.25
CA GLY A 91 -31.34 0.88 -9.48
C GLY A 91 -32.59 1.15 -8.65
N THR A 92 -32.89 0.32 -7.66
CA THR A 92 -34.10 0.42 -6.82
C THR A 92 -33.87 1.12 -5.48
N ILE A 93 -32.68 1.67 -5.26
CA ILE A 93 -32.27 2.25 -3.97
C ILE A 93 -32.94 3.60 -3.72
N LYS A 94 -33.41 3.83 -2.48
CA LYS A 94 -33.94 5.14 -2.05
C LYS A 94 -32.80 6.08 -1.66
N VAL A 95 -33.03 7.39 -1.74
CA VAL A 95 -32.02 8.41 -1.37
C VAL A 95 -31.54 8.24 0.08
N ALA A 96 -32.44 7.89 1.02
CA ALA A 96 -32.08 7.65 2.41
C ALA A 96 -31.18 6.41 2.58
N GLU A 97 -31.48 5.33 1.85
CA GLU A 97 -30.68 4.10 1.85
C GLU A 97 -29.29 4.34 1.23
N LEU A 98 -29.22 5.15 0.17
CA LEU A 98 -27.95 5.54 -0.44
C LEU A 98 -27.07 6.33 0.54
N LYS A 99 -27.66 7.28 1.28
CA LYS A 99 -26.95 8.01 2.34
C LYS A 99 -26.44 7.05 3.41
N GLN A 100 -27.26 6.09 3.83
CA GLN A 100 -26.86 5.08 4.82
C GLN A 100 -25.68 4.23 4.30
N LEU A 101 -25.72 3.79 3.04
CA LEU A 101 -24.61 3.07 2.41
C LEU A 101 -23.32 3.90 2.43
N THR A 102 -23.37 5.17 2.02
CA THR A 102 -22.21 6.07 2.07
C THR A 102 -21.68 6.25 3.49
N THR A 103 -22.54 6.41 4.49
CA THR A 103 -22.14 6.54 5.91
C THR A 103 -21.43 5.28 6.42
N ILE A 104 -21.92 4.09 6.04
CA ILE A 104 -21.28 2.83 6.44
C ILE A 104 -19.89 2.71 5.79
N LEU A 105 -19.79 2.95 4.48
CA LEU A 105 -18.53 2.83 3.72
C LEU A 105 -17.47 3.84 4.20
N THR A 106 -17.87 5.08 4.46
CA THR A 106 -16.96 6.11 5.02
C THR A 106 -16.53 5.79 6.46
N GLY A 107 -17.40 5.13 7.23
CA GLY A 107 -17.09 4.62 8.56
C GLY A 107 -15.98 3.56 8.55
N PHE A 108 -15.99 2.64 7.58
CA PHE A 108 -14.95 1.63 7.43
C PHE A 108 -13.59 2.25 7.07
N GLN A 109 -13.56 3.23 6.17
CA GLN A 109 -12.33 3.93 5.77
C GLN A 109 -11.68 4.70 6.92
N SER A 110 -12.50 5.33 7.78
CA SER A 110 -12.00 6.16 8.88
C SER A 110 -11.37 5.32 10.00
N ARG A 111 -11.88 4.11 10.25
CA ARG A 111 -11.34 3.18 11.26
C ARG A 111 -10.03 2.54 10.81
N SER A 112 -9.89 2.28 9.51
CA SER A 112 -8.66 1.74 8.91
C SER A 112 -7.44 2.61 9.20
N ARG A 113 -7.59 3.93 9.36
CA ARG A 113 -6.46 4.84 9.64
C ARG A 113 -6.03 4.85 11.10
N ALA A 114 -6.90 4.50 12.04
CA ALA A 114 -6.63 4.61 13.47
C ALA A 114 -5.94 3.38 14.06
N THR A 115 -6.10 2.21 13.43
CA THR A 115 -5.54 0.93 13.91
C THR A 115 -4.25 0.52 13.19
N THR A 116 -3.95 1.10 12.02
CA THR A 116 -2.62 0.99 11.40
C THR A 116 -1.63 1.93 12.08
N SER A 117 -1.34 1.70 13.36
CA SER A 117 0.03 1.90 13.84
C SER A 117 0.83 0.73 13.29
N VAL A 118 1.21 0.82 12.02
CA VAL A 118 2.24 -0.06 11.47
C VAL A 118 3.45 0.17 12.38
N ALA A 119 3.75 -0.80 13.24
CA ALA A 119 5.04 -0.82 13.92
C ALA A 119 6.09 -0.62 12.82
N PRO A 120 7.04 0.32 12.96
CA PRO A 120 8.09 0.42 11.98
C PRO A 120 8.71 -0.97 11.91
N THR A 121 8.49 -1.66 10.79
CA THR A 121 9.43 -2.70 10.40
C THR A 121 10.80 -2.03 10.48
N PRO A 122 11.86 -2.73 10.89
CA PRO A 122 13.21 -2.27 10.61
C PRO A 122 13.32 -2.22 9.08
N ASN A 123 12.83 -1.13 8.50
CA ASN A 123 13.08 -0.76 7.14
C ASN A 123 14.54 -0.37 7.18
N GLU A 124 15.39 -1.29 6.73
CA GLU A 124 16.50 -0.90 5.89
C GLU A 124 15.92 0.12 4.91
N SER A 125 16.23 1.39 5.17
CA SER A 125 15.70 2.52 4.44
C SER A 125 16.26 2.45 3.03
N ILE A 126 15.62 1.67 2.18
CA ILE A 126 15.79 1.81 0.74
C ILE A 126 14.96 3.04 0.41
N ASP A 127 15.66 4.17 0.32
CA ASP A 127 15.07 5.42 -0.11
C ASP A 127 14.49 5.19 -1.52
N PRO A 128 13.28 5.67 -1.87
CA PRO A 128 12.71 5.48 -3.20
C PRO A 128 13.60 6.01 -4.34
N SER A 129 14.57 6.86 -4.02
CA SER A 129 15.64 7.27 -4.94
C SER A 129 16.66 6.15 -5.22
N ASP A 130 16.93 5.26 -4.28
CA ASP A 130 17.89 4.15 -4.46
C ASP A 130 17.39 3.11 -5.47
N GLU A 131 16.08 2.82 -5.53
CA GLU A 131 15.53 1.97 -6.58
C GLU A 131 15.60 2.63 -7.97
N PHE A 132 15.41 3.94 -8.05
CA PHE A 132 15.55 4.68 -9.30
C PHE A 132 17.00 4.68 -9.80
N PHE A 133 17.98 4.95 -8.93
CA PHE A 133 19.40 4.89 -9.29
C PHE A 133 19.87 3.47 -9.59
N ALA A 134 19.38 2.45 -8.86
CA ALA A 134 19.69 1.05 -9.15
C ALA A 134 19.07 0.57 -10.49
N GLN A 135 17.94 1.14 -10.91
CA GLN A 135 17.36 0.89 -12.22
C GLN A 135 18.17 1.57 -13.33
N CYS A 136 18.62 2.81 -13.12
CA CYS A 136 19.53 3.51 -14.04
C CYS A 136 20.87 2.78 -14.20
N ASP A 137 21.45 2.27 -13.10
CA ASP A 137 22.72 1.52 -13.15
C ASP A 137 22.60 0.20 -13.92
N LYS A 138 21.43 -0.45 -13.89
CA LYS A 138 21.16 -1.66 -14.68
C LYS A 138 21.02 -1.35 -16.17
N GLU A 139 20.36 -0.25 -16.52
CA GLU A 139 20.22 0.19 -17.90
C GLU A 139 21.57 0.60 -18.51
N ASP A 140 22.40 1.32 -17.76
CA ASP A 140 23.77 1.68 -18.19
C ASP A 140 24.69 0.46 -18.31
N ALA A 141 24.51 -0.57 -17.47
CA ALA A 141 25.27 -1.82 -17.55
C ALA A 141 24.88 -2.67 -18.78
N GLU A 142 23.58 -2.72 -19.13
CA GLU A 142 23.14 -3.37 -20.37
C GLU A 142 23.61 -2.62 -21.61
N GLU A 143 23.56 -1.29 -21.61
CA GLU A 143 24.05 -0.47 -22.71
C GLU A 143 25.54 -0.70 -22.97
N LYS A 144 26.36 -0.76 -21.91
CA LYS A 144 27.78 -1.11 -22.01
C LYS A 144 28.01 -2.52 -22.55
N ARG A 145 27.19 -3.50 -22.14
CA ARG A 145 27.29 -4.88 -22.66
C ARG A 145 26.94 -4.96 -24.15
N VAL A 146 25.88 -4.28 -24.57
CA VAL A 146 25.49 -4.20 -25.98
C VAL A 146 26.59 -3.53 -26.80
N ARG A 147 27.20 -2.46 -26.29
CA ARG A 147 28.31 -1.75 -26.97
C ARG A 147 29.55 -2.64 -27.14
N VAL A 148 29.95 -3.35 -26.08
CA VAL A 148 31.08 -4.29 -26.13
C VAL A 148 30.80 -5.45 -27.10
N GLU A 149 29.59 -6.00 -27.10
CA GLU A 149 29.21 -7.06 -28.04
C GLU A 149 29.13 -6.54 -29.49
N MET A 150 28.73 -5.29 -29.68
CA MET A 150 28.77 -4.65 -31.00
C MET A 150 30.20 -4.47 -31.52
N GLU A 151 31.13 -3.98 -30.70
CA GLU A 151 32.54 -3.86 -31.08
C GLU A 151 33.15 -5.23 -31.37
N ARG A 152 32.81 -6.24 -30.56
CA ARG A 152 33.25 -7.61 -30.78
C ARG A 152 32.77 -8.15 -32.13
N ARG A 153 31.50 -7.95 -32.49
CA ARG A 153 30.94 -8.37 -33.78
C ARG A 153 31.50 -7.59 -34.96
N ARG A 154 31.79 -6.29 -34.77
CA ARG A 154 32.46 -5.47 -35.79
C ARG A 154 33.87 -5.98 -36.11
N ASN A 155 34.61 -6.44 -35.09
CA ASN A 155 35.96 -6.95 -35.24
C ASN A 155 36.03 -8.40 -35.78
N LEU A 156 35.01 -9.22 -35.55
CA LEU A 156 34.98 -10.63 -35.99
C LEU A 156 34.47 -10.83 -37.42
N GLY A 157 33.89 -9.79 -38.04
CA GLY A 157 33.33 -9.88 -39.38
C GLY A 157 32.05 -10.74 -39.46
N PRO A 158 31.51 -10.97 -40.67
CA PRO A 158 30.28 -11.73 -40.86
C PRO A 158 30.43 -13.17 -40.36
N GLN A 159 29.45 -13.66 -39.60
CA GLN A 159 29.44 -15.08 -39.20
C GLN A 159 29.16 -15.99 -40.40
N GLU A 160 29.66 -17.24 -40.34
CA GLU A 160 29.40 -18.25 -41.36
C GLU A 160 27.88 -18.39 -41.61
N GLY A 161 27.46 -18.06 -42.83
CA GLY A 161 26.05 -18.11 -43.26
C GLY A 161 25.32 -16.76 -43.31
N GLN A 162 25.91 -15.65 -42.86
CA GLN A 162 25.35 -14.31 -43.06
C GLN A 162 25.84 -13.67 -44.36
N THR A 163 24.93 -13.04 -45.11
CA THR A 163 25.32 -12.25 -46.28
C THR A 163 25.91 -10.90 -45.85
N HIS A 164 26.90 -10.39 -46.59
CA HIS A 164 27.54 -9.10 -46.29
C HIS A 164 26.51 -7.94 -46.20
N ALA A 165 25.44 -8.02 -46.98
CA ALA A 165 24.35 -7.05 -46.99
C ALA A 165 23.45 -7.09 -45.74
N GLU A 166 23.39 -8.21 -45.02
CA GLU A 166 22.69 -8.33 -43.74
C GLU A 166 23.55 -7.76 -42.61
N PHE A 167 24.86 -8.03 -42.64
CA PHE A 167 25.81 -7.43 -41.71
C PHE A 167 25.83 -5.90 -41.83
N ASP A 168 25.87 -5.35 -43.05
CA ASP A 168 25.85 -3.90 -43.29
C ASP A 168 24.53 -3.23 -42.90
N ARG A 169 23.41 -3.96 -42.98
CA ARG A 169 22.10 -3.46 -42.49
C ARG A 169 22.06 -3.42 -40.97
N TRP A 170 22.61 -4.44 -40.32
CA TRP A 170 22.72 -4.49 -38.87
C TRP A 170 23.64 -3.38 -38.33
N CYS A 171 24.82 -3.17 -38.94
CA CYS A 171 25.73 -2.09 -38.53
C CYS A 171 25.12 -0.69 -38.69
N ARG A 172 24.35 -0.45 -39.75
CA ARG A 172 23.63 0.82 -39.95
C ARG A 172 22.53 1.03 -38.92
N TRP A 173 21.71 0.00 -38.65
CA TRP A 173 20.68 0.08 -37.61
C TRP A 173 21.29 0.34 -36.22
N ALA A 174 22.40 -0.34 -35.91
CA ALA A 174 23.16 -0.14 -34.69
C ALA A 174 23.66 1.30 -34.51
N THR A 175 24.16 1.92 -35.58
CA THR A 175 24.71 3.29 -35.52
C THR A 175 23.60 4.31 -35.28
N VAL A 176 22.45 4.16 -35.97
CA VAL A 176 21.28 5.05 -35.79
C VAL A 176 20.72 4.96 -34.36
N ARG A 177 20.75 3.77 -33.75
CA ARG A 177 20.30 3.59 -32.36
C ARG A 177 21.22 4.27 -31.35
N ASP A 178 22.54 4.24 -31.58
CA ASP A 178 23.54 4.91 -30.73
C ASP A 178 23.40 6.44 -30.80
N GLU A 179 23.12 7.00 -31.99
CA GLU A 179 22.86 8.43 -32.17
C GLU A 179 21.59 8.88 -31.44
N PHE A 180 20.53 8.06 -31.49
CA PHE A 180 19.28 8.36 -30.80
C PHE A 180 19.43 8.35 -29.27
N ALA A 181 20.21 7.39 -28.74
CA ALA A 181 20.52 7.30 -27.31
C ALA A 181 21.39 8.48 -26.82
N GLN A 182 22.31 8.99 -27.65
CA GLN A 182 23.09 10.19 -27.32
C GLN A 182 22.23 11.47 -27.34
N SER A 183 21.28 11.57 -28.27
CA SER A 183 20.37 12.73 -28.34
C SER A 183 19.40 12.80 -27.15
N SER A 184 18.98 11.67 -26.58
CA SER A 184 18.09 11.66 -25.41
C SER A 184 18.82 12.06 -24.12
N LYS A 185 20.11 11.74 -23.98
CA LYS A 185 20.93 12.11 -22.82
C LYS A 185 21.27 13.60 -22.75
N SER A 186 21.15 14.35 -23.87
CA SER A 186 21.45 15.80 -23.92
C SER A 186 20.24 16.71 -23.65
N SER A 187 19.03 16.17 -23.48
CA SER A 187 17.78 16.94 -23.29
C SER A 187 17.20 16.86 -21.88
N LEU A 188 17.94 16.30 -20.92
CA LEU A 188 17.68 16.28 -19.48
C LEU A 188 18.77 17.09 -18.77
#